data_AF-D3Q391-F1
#
_entry.id   AF-D3Q391-F1
#
_cell.length_a   1.000
_cell.length_b   1.000
_cell.length_c   1.000
_cell.angle_alpha   90.00
_cell.angle_beta   90.00
_cell.angle_gamma   90.00
#
_symmetry.space_group_name_H-M   'P 1'
#
loop_
_entity.id
_entity.type
_entity.pdbx_description
1 polymer ?
#
loop_
_entity_poly.entity_id
_entity_poly.type
_entity_poly.pdbx_seq_one_letter_code
_entity_poly.pdbx_strand_id
1 'polypeptide(L)' 'MATTKLQLGDVVVHIPTGLKGKVKELDGDDVLVKWNGGTLVSPEGENWLDAADLRFYGRR' A
#
# COMPACT_ATOMS: atom_id res chain seq x y z
N MET A 1 12.05 -17.69 -4.91
CA MET A 1 10.77 -17.30 -4.29
C MET A 1 10.26 -16.10 -5.05
N ALA A 2 9.02 -16.10 -5.55
CA ALA A 2 8.48 -14.97 -6.28
C ALA A 2 8.21 -13.82 -5.29
N THR A 3 9.07 -12.80 -5.28
CA THR A 3 8.72 -11.49 -4.76
C THR A 3 7.69 -10.91 -5.72
N THR A 4 6.41 -11.08 -5.39
CA THR A 4 5.33 -10.50 -6.19
C THR A 4 5.46 -8.99 -6.10
N LYS A 5 6.02 -8.38 -7.14
CA LYS A 5 6.20 -6.93 -7.23
C LYS A 5 4.82 -6.27 -7.23
N LEU A 6 4.56 -5.37 -6.29
CA LEU A 6 3.32 -4.60 -6.23
C LEU A 6 3.13 -3.80 -7.52
N GLN A 7 1.88 -3.62 -7.93
CA GLN A 7 1.52 -2.89 -9.14
C GLN A 7 0.55 -1.74 -8.82
N LEU A 8 0.50 -0.76 -9.72
CA LEU A 8 -0.47 0.33 -9.64
C LEU A 8 -1.89 -0.23 -9.61
N GLY A 9 -2.67 0.25 -8.66
CA GLY A 9 -4.05 -0.16 -8.46
C GLY A 9 -4.24 -1.46 -7.68
N ASP A 10 -3.16 -2.14 -7.28
CA ASP A 10 -3.26 -3.27 -6.36
C ASP A 10 -3.84 -2.80 -5.02
N VAL A 11 -4.65 -3.67 -4.42
CA VAL A 11 -5.11 -3.49 -3.05
C VAL A 11 -4.09 -4.14 -2.13
N VAL A 12 -3.61 -3.35 -1.17
CA VAL A 12 -2.60 -3.76 -0.19
C VAL A 12 -3.13 -3.59 1.22
N VAL A 13 -2.54 -4.33 2.14
CA VAL A 13 -2.72 -4.18 3.58
C VAL A 13 -1.40 -3.73 4.17
N HIS A 14 -1.40 -2.66 4.95
CA HIS A 14 -0.27 -2.28 5.77
C HIS A 14 -0.10 -3.27 6.91
N ILE A 15 1.04 -3.96 6.98
CA ILE A 15 1.29 -5.06 7.92
C ILE A 15 1.20 -4.60 9.38
N PRO A 16 1.81 -3.47 9.79
CA PRO A 16 1.77 -3.02 11.18
C PRO A 16 0.38 -2.61 11.67
N THR A 17 -0.46 -2.03 10.82
CA THR A 17 -1.76 -1.46 11.24
C THR A 17 -2.97 -2.26 10.78
N GLY A 18 -2.81 -3.19 9.84
CA GLY A 18 -3.91 -3.94 9.21
C GLY A 18 -4.80 -3.09 8.30
N LEU A 19 -4.45 -1.84 8.03
CA LEU A 19 -5.24 -0.93 7.19
C LEU A 19 -5.14 -1.33 5.73
N LYS A 20 -6.26 -1.22 5.01
CA LYS A 20 -6.36 -1.54 3.59
C LYS A 20 -6.31 -0.27 2.75
N GLY A 21 -5.52 -0.32 1.70
CA GLY A 21 -5.36 0.79 0.77
C GLY A 21 -5.14 0.31 -0.65
N LYS A 22 -5.09 1.27 -1.56
CA LYS A 22 -4.84 1.03 -2.99
C LYS A 22 -3.54 1.72 -3.39
N VAL A 23 -2.67 0.98 -4.06
CA VAL A 23 -1.43 1.51 -4.62
C VAL A 23 -1.76 2.57 -5.68
N LYS A 24 -1.19 3.76 -5.51
CA LYS A 24 -1.35 4.92 -6.37
C LYS A 24 -0.11 5.21 -7.20
N GLU A 25 1.05 5.02 -6.59
CA GLU A 25 2.34 5.28 -7.21
C GLU A 25 3.39 4.32 -6.64
N LEU A 26 4.47 4.12 -7.41
CA LEU A 26 5.60 3.27 -7.07
C LEU A 26 6.87 4.04 -7.43
N ASP A 27 7.78 4.18 -6.47
CA ASP A 27 9.11 4.76 -6.68
C ASP A 27 10.16 3.83 -6.05
N GLY A 28 10.76 2.97 -6.87
CA GLY A 28 11.68 1.95 -6.39
C GLY A 28 11.00 0.96 -5.43
N ASP A 29 11.42 1.01 -4.17
CA ASP A 29 10.85 0.21 -3.06
C ASP A 29 9.79 0.98 -2.26
N ASP A 30 9.62 2.29 -2.51
CA ASP A 30 8.58 3.09 -1.90
C ASP A 30 7.27 3.03 -2.69
N VAL A 31 6.16 3.00 -1.97
CA VAL A 31 4.81 2.81 -2.51
C VAL A 31 3.88 3.85 -1.91
N LEU A 32 3.29 4.68 -2.78
CA LEU A 32 2.23 5.59 -2.37
C LEU A 32 0.91 4.82 -2.29
N VAL A 33 0.31 4.78 -1.11
CA VAL A 33 -0.95 4.08 -0.88
C VAL A 33 -2.04 5.06 -0.43
N LYS A 34 -3.20 4.98 -1.08
CA LYS A 34 -4.43 5.67 -0.66
C LYS A 34 -5.25 4.76 0.25
N TRP A 35 -5.52 5.19 1.48
CA TRP A 35 -6.23 4.37 2.47
C TRP A 35 -7.74 4.47 2.36
N ASN A 36 -8.43 3.34 2.50
CA ASN A 36 -9.90 3.32 2.63
C ASN A 36 -10.27 3.41 4.12
N GLY A 37 -10.51 4.64 4.60
CA GLY A 37 -11.11 4.88 5.92
C GLY A 37 -10.16 4.84 7.13
N GLY A 38 -8.89 5.23 6.98
CA GLY A 38 -7.92 5.19 8.08
C GLY A 38 -6.96 6.38 8.11
N THR A 39 -6.83 6.95 9.30
CA THR A 39 -6.01 8.09 9.75
C THR A 39 -4.50 7.81 9.76
N LEU A 40 -3.96 7.14 8.74
CA LEU A 40 -2.51 7.10 8.59
C LEU A 40 -2.07 8.40 7.93
N VAL A 41 -1.69 9.34 8.81
CA VAL A 41 -0.69 10.42 8.70
C VAL A 41 -0.50 11.08 7.33
N SER A 42 -1.57 11.59 6.73
CA SER A 42 -1.50 12.82 5.92
C SER A 42 -2.91 13.40 5.89
N PRO A 43 -3.08 14.73 5.78
CA PRO A 43 -4.40 15.36 5.66
C PRO A 43 -5.23 14.78 4.49
N GLU A 44 -4.56 14.17 3.52
CA GLU A 44 -5.12 13.66 2.27
C GLU A 44 -5.45 12.16 2.31
N GLY A 45 -5.01 11.43 3.36
CA GLY A 45 -5.26 9.99 3.51
C GLY A 45 -4.39 9.12 2.59
N GLU A 46 -3.23 9.64 2.17
CA GLU A 46 -2.26 9.00 1.28
C GLU A 46 -0.87 9.03 1.91
N ASN A 47 -0.11 7.93 1.82
CA ASN A 47 1.23 7.87 2.39
C ASN A 47 2.19 7.01 1.58
N TRP A 48 3.42 7.50 1.48
CA TRP A 48 4.56 6.71 1.02
C TRP A 48 4.97 5.74 2.12
N LEU A 49 5.10 4.46 1.76
CA LEU A 49 5.53 3.38 2.63
C LEU A 49 6.49 2.45 1.89
N ASP A 50 7.36 1.79 2.63
CA ASP A 50 8.17 0.71 2.08
C ASP A 50 7.27 -0.44 1.62
N ALA A 51 7.52 -0.97 0.43
CA ALA A 51 6.85 -2.15 -0.11
C ALA A 51 6.94 -3.36 0.84
N ALA A 52 7.98 -3.45 1.67
CA ALA A 52 8.16 -4.48 2.68
C ALA A 52 7.11 -4.41 3.80
N ASP A 53 6.58 -3.22 4.10
CA ASP A 53 5.51 -3.01 5.09
C ASP A 53 4.11 -3.28 4.50
N LEU A 54 4.03 -3.61 3.22
CA LEU A 54 2.79 -3.83 2.49
C LEU A 54 2.63 -5.30 2.09
N ARG A 55 1.42 -5.81 2.27
CA ARG A 55 1.03 -7.14 1.80
C ARG A 55 -0.08 -7.03 0.77
N PHE A 56 0.11 -7.67 -0.38
CA PHE A 56 -0.93 -7.78 -1.40
C PHE A 56 -2.19 -8.46 -0.84
N TYR A 57 -3.36 -7.84 -1.05
CA TYR A 57 -4.65 -8.28 -0.53
C TYR A 57 -5.52 -9.03 -1.57
N GLY A 58 -5.14 -9.03 -2.86
CA GLY A 58 -5.80 -9.84 -3.90
C GLY A 58 -6.28 -9.06 -5.12
N ARG A 59 -6.28 -9.73 -6.29
CA ARG A 59 -7.17 -9.43 -7.43
C ARG A 59 -8.40 -10.33 -7.29
N ARG A 60 -9.59 -9.74 -7.29
CA ARG A 60 -10.84 -10.46 -7.55
C ARG A 60 -11.22 -10.23 -9.00
#